data_AF-A0AAW8APC4-F1
#
_entry.id   AF-A0AAW8APC4-F1
#
_cell.length_a   1.000
_cell.length_b   1.000
_cell.length_c   1.000
_cell.angle_alpha   90.00
_cell.angle_beta   90.00
_cell.angle_gamma   90.00
#
_symmetry.space_group_name_H-M   'P 1'
#
loop_
_entity.id
_entity.type
_entity.pdbx_description
1 polymer ?
#
loop_
_entity_poly.entity_id
_entity_poly.type
_entity_poly.pdbx_seq_one_letter_code
_entity_poly.pdbx_strand_id
1 'polypeptide(L)'
;AMHGFCAKTNTQSNTAFRGFGGPQGAIAIEMILDSIARRLGRDPAEVRQRNFYAAGQDMTPYGQPVEELHAQPLTAQLLASSRYHERRAEIAAF
;
A
#
# COMPACT_ATOMS: atom_id res chain seq x y z
N ALA A 1 13.01 6.14 -13.48
CA ALA A 1 13.81 5.34 -12.54
C ALA A 1 13.52 5.80 -11.11
N MET A 2 13.47 4.88 -10.14
CA MET A 2 13.34 5.22 -8.72
C MET A 2 14.74 5.31 -8.10
N HIS A 3 15.01 6.33 -7.30
CA HIS A 3 16.32 6.58 -6.70
C HIS A 3 16.20 6.66 -5.17
N GLY A 4 17.22 6.18 -4.47
CA GLY A 4 17.34 6.26 -3.01
C GLY A 4 18.79 6.47 -2.61
N PHE A 5 19.01 7.21 -1.52
CA PHE A 5 20.35 7.58 -1.03
C PHE A 5 20.45 7.35 0.47
N CYS A 6 21.59 6.85 0.94
CA CYS A 6 21.89 6.73 2.36
C CYS A 6 22.63 7.98 2.83
N ALA A 7 22.03 8.76 3.71
CA ALA A 7 22.68 9.92 4.31
C ALA A 7 23.56 9.51 5.50
N LYS A 8 24.81 10.00 5.53
CA LYS A 8 25.70 9.89 6.69
C LYS A 8 25.44 11.06 7.64
N THR A 9 25.23 10.76 8.92
CA THR A 9 24.97 11.74 9.98
C THR A 9 25.89 11.51 11.18
N ASN A 10 26.05 12.52 12.04
CA ASN A 10 26.80 12.42 13.30
C ASN A 10 25.94 11.82 14.42
N THR A 11 25.31 10.68 14.14
CA THR A 11 24.48 9.90 15.09
C THR A 11 24.99 8.47 15.17
N GLN A 12 24.41 7.65 16.06
CA GLN A 12 24.72 6.23 16.12
C GLN A 12 24.38 5.55 14.79
N SER A 13 25.20 4.58 14.39
CA SER A 13 24.99 3.84 13.14
C SER A 13 23.69 3.05 13.23
N ASN A 14 22.78 3.32 12.31
CA ASN A 14 21.60 2.49 12.12
C ASN A 14 22.02 1.09 11.64
N THR A 15 21.21 0.09 11.95
CA THR A 15 21.37 -1.29 11.50
C THR A 15 20.03 -1.84 11.01
N ALA A 16 20.02 -3.09 10.56
CA ALA A 16 18.83 -3.81 10.18
C ALA A 16 17.77 -3.80 11.29
N PHE A 17 16.51 -3.66 10.88
CA PHE A 17 15.35 -3.90 11.74
C PHE A 17 14.32 -4.74 10.99
N ARG A 18 13.34 -5.31 11.71
CA ARG A 18 12.29 -6.16 11.13
C ARG A 18 11.66 -5.51 9.89
N GLY A 19 11.82 -6.15 8.74
CA GLY A 19 11.33 -5.68 7.43
C GLY A 19 12.39 -5.05 6.52
N PHE A 20 13.58 -4.71 7.04
CA PHE A 20 14.78 -4.37 6.25
C PHE A 20 14.56 -3.29 5.16
N GLY A 21 13.97 -2.16 5.54
CA GLY A 21 13.66 -1.06 4.60
C GLY A 21 12.29 -1.17 3.93
N GLY A 22 11.71 -2.37 3.89
CA GLY A 22 10.38 -2.63 3.34
C GLY A 22 9.28 -1.77 3.99
N PRO A 23 9.16 -1.72 5.33
CA PRO A 23 8.15 -0.89 6.00
C PRO A 23 8.26 0.59 5.64
N GLN A 24 9.47 1.14 5.55
CA GLN A 24 9.70 2.55 5.20
C GLN A 24 9.25 2.87 3.78
N GLY A 25 9.57 2.00 2.82
CA GLY A 25 9.12 2.13 1.44
C GLY A 25 7.60 1.97 1.29
N ALA A 26 7.02 1.00 1.99
CA ALA A 26 5.58 0.77 2.00
C ALA A 26 4.82 2.00 2.52
N ILE A 27 5.22 2.57 3.66
CA ILE A 27 4.59 3.77 4.21
C ILE A 27 4.61 4.92 3.20
N ALA A 28 5.72 5.15 2.50
CA ALA A 28 5.82 6.22 1.51
C ALA A 28 4.79 6.05 0.37
N ILE A 29 4.63 4.83 -0.17
CA ILE A 29 3.66 4.56 -1.22
C ILE A 29 2.22 4.62 -0.70
N GLU A 30 1.95 4.10 0.50
CA GLU A 30 0.63 4.18 1.13
C GLU A 30 0.18 5.64 1.35
N MET A 31 1.09 6.52 1.75
CA MET A 31 0.81 7.96 1.87
C MET A 31 0.48 8.61 0.52
N ILE A 32 1.12 8.17 -0.57
CA ILE A 32 0.83 8.65 -1.93
C ILE A 32 -0.56 8.17 -2.35
N LEU A 33 -0.88 6.89 -2.16
CA LEU A 33 -2.19 6.32 -2.50
C LEU A 33 -3.33 7.01 -1.73
N ASP A 34 -3.14 7.28 -0.44
CA ASP A 34 -4.11 8.03 0.36
C ASP A 34 -4.29 9.47 -0.12
N SER A 35 -3.20 10.12 -0.54
CA SER A 35 -3.25 11.48 -1.08
C SER A 35 -4.00 11.53 -2.41
N ILE A 36 -3.81 10.53 -3.27
CA ILE A 36 -4.58 10.35 -4.50
C ILE A 36 -6.07 10.14 -4.17
N ALA A 37 -6.39 9.27 -3.23
CA ALA A 37 -7.77 9.01 -2.82
C ALA A 37 -8.48 10.28 -2.32
N ARG A 38 -7.83 11.04 -1.44
CA ARG A 38 -8.34 12.35 -0.97
C ARG A 38 -8.53 13.34 -2.13
N ARG A 39 -7.56 13.44 -3.03
CA ARG A 39 -7.64 14.37 -4.17
C ARG A 39 -8.79 14.02 -5.11
N LEU A 40 -9.07 12.72 -5.31
CA LEU A 40 -10.14 12.22 -6.16
C LEU A 40 -11.51 12.15 -5.45
N GLY A 41 -11.57 12.39 -4.14
CA GLY A 41 -12.79 12.20 -3.35
C GLY A 41 -13.28 10.75 -3.36
N ARG A 42 -12.35 9.77 -3.43
CA ARG A 42 -12.67 8.33 -3.48
C ARG A 42 -12.29 7.63 -2.19
N ASP A 43 -12.92 6.47 -1.95
CA ASP A 43 -12.53 5.58 -0.87
C ASP A 43 -11.06 5.12 -1.07
N PRO A 44 -10.16 5.31 -0.07
CA PRO A 44 -8.79 4.81 -0.16
C PRO A 44 -8.66 3.30 -0.32
N ALA A 45 -9.61 2.49 0.17
CA ALA A 45 -9.60 1.04 -0.06
C ALA A 45 -9.88 0.71 -1.54
N GLU A 46 -10.83 1.41 -2.17
CA GLU A 46 -11.09 1.25 -3.60
C GLU A 46 -9.90 1.67 -4.45
N VAL A 47 -9.24 2.78 -4.09
CA VAL A 47 -8.04 3.24 -4.81
C VAL A 47 -6.93 2.19 -4.75
N ARG A 48 -6.71 1.56 -3.60
CA ARG A 48 -5.75 0.45 -3.47
C ARG A 48 -6.14 -0.74 -4.34
N GLN A 49 -7.39 -1.22 -4.22
CA GLN A 49 -7.86 -2.38 -4.98
C GLN A 49 -7.75 -2.20 -6.50
N ARG A 50 -7.98 -0.99 -7.01
CA ARG A 50 -7.83 -0.67 -8.44
C ARG A 50 -6.36 -0.67 -8.92
N ASN A 51 -5.39 -0.60 -8.02
CA ASN A 51 -3.96 -0.52 -8.35
C ASN A 51 -3.17 -1.77 -7.91
N PHE A 52 -3.82 -2.81 -7.40
CA PHE A 52 -3.14 -4.08 -7.14
C PHE A 52 -2.67 -4.72 -8.44
N TYR A 53 -1.62 -5.54 -8.34
CA TYR A 53 -1.25 -6.44 -9.42
C TYR A 53 -2.47 -7.31 -9.82
N ALA A 54 -2.61 -7.52 -11.12
CA ALA A 54 -3.69 -8.29 -11.73
C ALA A 54 -3.13 -9.07 -12.93
N ALA A 55 -3.88 -10.03 -13.46
CA ALA A 55 -3.47 -10.75 -14.67
C ALA A 55 -3.22 -9.76 -15.82
N GLY A 56 -2.04 -9.84 -16.46
CA GLY A 56 -1.61 -8.89 -17.49
C GLY A 56 -1.07 -7.55 -16.97
N GLN A 57 -1.07 -7.37 -15.64
CA GLN A 57 -0.47 -6.26 -14.90
C GLN A 57 0.21 -6.82 -13.63
N ASP A 58 1.10 -7.79 -13.81
CA ASP A 58 1.71 -8.62 -12.78
C ASP A 58 3.26 -8.56 -12.80
N MET A 59 3.83 -7.66 -13.60
CA MET A 59 5.27 -7.46 -13.64
C MET A 59 5.69 -6.37 -12.64
N THR A 60 6.60 -6.72 -11.73
CA THR A 60 7.19 -5.76 -10.79
C THR A 60 8.08 -4.73 -11.50
N PRO A 61 8.40 -3.58 -10.88
CA PRO A 61 9.29 -2.58 -11.47
C PRO A 61 10.71 -3.07 -11.77
N TYR A 62 11.14 -4.22 -11.22
CA TYR A 62 12.43 -4.84 -11.46
C TYR A 62 12.35 -6.11 -12.33
N GLY A 63 11.23 -6.31 -13.03
CA GLY A 63 11.09 -7.34 -14.07
C GLY A 63 10.82 -8.75 -13.56
N GLN A 64 10.53 -8.92 -12.27
CA GLN A 64 10.08 -10.20 -11.72
C GLN A 64 8.54 -10.31 -11.84
N PRO A 65 8.00 -11.41 -12.39
CA PRO A 65 6.55 -11.66 -12.40
C PRO A 65 6.02 -11.98 -11.00
N VAL A 66 4.78 -11.60 -10.72
CA VAL A 66 4.03 -11.95 -9.51
C VAL A 66 3.17 -13.18 -9.82
N GLU A 67 3.54 -14.33 -9.28
CA GLU A 67 2.94 -15.63 -9.63
C GLU A 67 1.65 -15.94 -8.84
N GLU A 68 1.38 -15.21 -7.75
CA GLU A 68 0.24 -15.43 -6.85
C GLU A 68 -0.48 -14.12 -6.47
N LEU A 69 -1.56 -13.80 -7.19
CA LEU A 69 -2.29 -12.53 -7.08
C LEU A 69 -3.31 -12.51 -5.93
N HIS A 70 -2.87 -12.79 -4.70
CA HIS A 70 -3.73 -12.93 -3.52
C HIS A 70 -4.26 -11.63 -2.93
N ALA A 71 -3.72 -10.47 -3.30
CA ALA A 71 -4.10 -9.18 -2.71
C ALA A 71 -5.60 -8.86 -2.91
N GLN A 72 -6.14 -9.15 -4.09
CA GLN A 72 -7.55 -8.99 -4.42
C GLN A 72 -8.47 -9.83 -3.51
N PRO A 73 -8.39 -11.17 -3.49
CA PRO A 73 -9.29 -12.00 -2.68
C PRO A 73 -9.12 -11.77 -1.18
N LEU A 74 -7.88 -11.58 -0.69
CA LEU A 74 -7.63 -11.30 0.73
C LEU A 74 -8.28 -9.98 1.16
N THR A 75 -8.13 -8.93 0.35
CA THR A 75 -8.72 -7.62 0.67
C THR A 75 -10.23 -7.67 0.60
N ALA A 76 -10.82 -8.36 -0.39
CA ALA A 76 -12.27 -8.53 -0.47
C ALA A 76 -12.84 -9.24 0.78
N GLN A 77 -12.21 -10.33 1.21
CA GLN A 77 -12.59 -11.05 2.42
C GLN A 77 -12.47 -10.15 3.67
N LEU A 78 -11.39 -9.37 3.77
CA LEU A 78 -11.17 -8.45 4.90
C LEU A 78 -12.22 -7.35 4.96
N LEU A 79 -12.55 -6.73 3.82
CA LEU A 79 -13.57 -5.67 3.77
C LEU A 79 -14.95 -6.18 4.19
N ALA A 80 -15.32 -7.39 3.75
CA ALA A 80 -16.57 -8.03 4.13
C ALA A 80 -16.59 -8.39 5.63
N SER A 81 -15.62 -9.17 6.09
CA SER A 81 -15.56 -9.66 7.47
C SER A 81 -15.40 -8.57 8.52
N SER A 82 -14.79 -7.43 8.16
CA SER A 82 -14.63 -6.28 9.06
C SER A 82 -15.79 -5.28 9.02
N ARG A 83 -16.83 -5.53 8.20
CA ARG A 83 -17.95 -4.60 7.93
C ARG A 83 -17.47 -3.20 7.54
N TYR A 84 -16.48 -3.15 6.66
CA TYR A 84 -15.73 -1.92 6.38
C TYR A 84 -16.62 -0.78 5.92
N HIS A 85 -17.47 -1.00 4.90
CA HIS A 85 -18.31 0.04 4.33
C HIS A 85 -19.41 0.51 5.29
N GLU A 86 -20.03 -0.42 6.03
CA GLU A 86 -21.03 -0.10 7.06
C GLU A 86 -20.42 0.81 8.12
N ARG A 87 -19.28 0.40 8.70
CA ARG A 87 -18.59 1.18 9.74
C ARG A 87 -18.14 2.54 9.23
N ARG A 88 -17.77 2.66 7.96
CA ARG A 88 -17.45 3.96 7.35
C ARG A 88 -18.66 4.85 7.19
N ALA A 89 -19.81 4.30 6.81
CA ALA A 89 -21.07 5.06 6.75
C ALA A 89 -21.51 5.52 8.16
N GLU A 90 -21.39 4.64 9.16
CA GLU A 90 -21.64 4.97 10.57
C GLU A 90 -20.74 6.13 11.04
N ILE A 91 -19.43 6.08 10.76
CA ILE A 91 -18.49 7.15 11.11
C ILE A 91 -18.81 8.46 10.38
N ALA A 92 -19.25 8.40 9.12
CA ALA A 92 -19.63 9.59 8.37
C ALA A 92 -20.92 10.25 8.86
N ALA A 93 -21.79 9.47 9.54
CA ALA A 93 -23.05 9.94 10.11
C ALA A 93 -22.95 10.40 11.57
N PHE A 94 -21.83 10.09 12.26
CA PHE A 94 -21.53 10.51 13.64
C PHE A 94 -20.96 11.93 13.68
#